data_AF-A0A705RAR8-F1
#
_entry.id   AF-A0A705RAR8-F1
#
_cell.length_a   1.000
_cell.length_b   1.000
_cell.length_c   1.000
_cell.angle_alpha   90.00
_cell.angle_beta   90.00
_cell.angle_gamma   90.00
#
_symmetry.space_group_name_H-M   'P 1'
#
loop_
_entity.id
_entity.type
_entity.pdbx_description
1 polymer ?
#
loop_
_entity_poly.entity_id
_entity_poly.type
_entity_poly.pdbx_seq_one_letter_code
_entity_poly.pdbx_strand_id
1 'polypeptide(L)'
;MSGWPRIYYKLLNLPLSILVKSKSIPAEPAQELGLDTSRPIMYVLPYNSKADLLTLRAQCLAHDLPDPLEPLEIDGALLPRYVFIHGGPRVFTYYTPKEESVKLFHDYLDLHRSNPALDVQMVPVSVMFGRAPGREKGEDNPPLRMLNGVQKFFAISWLGRDSFVRFSPSVSLRRMADEHGTDKIIAQKLARVARMHFARQRLAAVGPRLPARQDLFNKLLASKAIARAVEDEARSKKISHEKAQQN
;
A
#
# COMPACT_ATOMS: atom_id res chain seq x y z
N MET A 1 16.00 -28.14 9.61
CA MET A 1 15.28 -26.95 9.07
C MET A 1 15.74 -25.73 9.84
N SER A 2 16.37 -24.76 9.17
CA SER A 2 17.06 -23.64 9.82
C SER A 2 16.10 -22.81 10.69
N GLY A 3 16.36 -22.73 12.00
CA GLY A 3 15.56 -21.95 12.97
C GLY A 3 15.79 -20.44 12.88
N TRP A 4 16.73 -20.00 12.04
CA TRP A 4 17.10 -18.60 11.85
C TRP A 4 15.97 -17.69 11.34
N PRO A 5 15.08 -18.09 10.42
CA PRO A 5 13.96 -17.26 9.99
C PRO A 5 13.01 -16.96 11.16
N ARG A 6 12.71 -17.97 12.01
CA ARG A 6 11.83 -17.80 13.17
C ARG A 6 12.42 -16.84 14.21
N ILE A 7 13.71 -16.95 14.50
CA ILE A 7 14.41 -16.07 15.44
C ILE A 7 14.46 -14.63 14.88
N TYR A 8 14.78 -14.47 13.60
CA TYR A 8 14.79 -13.18 12.91
C TYR A 8 13.43 -12.49 12.94
N TYR A 9 12.33 -13.22 12.67
CA TYR A 9 10.99 -12.66 12.76
C TYR A 9 10.61 -12.28 14.20
N LYS A 10 10.99 -13.07 15.21
CA LYS A 10 10.76 -12.72 16.63
C LYS A 10 11.53 -11.46 17.04
N LEU A 11 12.80 -11.34 16.62
CA LEU A 11 13.64 -10.16 16.88
C LEU A 11 13.11 -8.90 16.21
N LEU A 12 12.56 -9.00 15.00
CA LEU A 12 11.89 -7.87 14.35
C LEU A 12 10.53 -7.54 14.96
N ASN A 13 9.78 -8.54 15.43
CA ASN A 13 8.44 -8.35 15.95
C ASN A 13 8.42 -7.57 17.27
N LEU A 14 9.42 -7.78 18.14
CA LEU A 14 9.47 -7.14 19.46
C LEU A 14 9.49 -5.59 19.38
N PRO A 15 10.44 -4.92 18.67
CA PRO A 15 10.43 -3.47 18.54
C PRO A 15 9.23 -2.97 17.72
N LEU A 16 8.80 -3.71 16.69
CA LEU A 16 7.66 -3.31 15.87
C LEU A 16 6.34 -3.32 16.66
N SER A 17 6.10 -4.32 17.50
CA SER A 17 4.87 -4.41 18.30
C SER A 17 4.71 -3.27 19.31
N ILE A 18 5.82 -2.72 19.81
CA ILE A 18 5.83 -1.61 20.77
C ILE A 18 5.68 -0.26 20.05
N LEU A 19 6.28 -0.11 18.86
CA LEU A 19 6.28 1.17 18.13
C LEU A 19 5.12 1.34 17.15
N VAL A 20 4.49 0.25 16.68
CA VAL A 20 3.48 0.29 15.61
C VAL A 20 2.09 0.02 16.17
N LYS A 21 1.39 1.08 16.59
CA LYS A 21 -0.06 1.02 16.83
C LYS A 21 -0.79 1.22 15.50
N SER A 22 -0.84 0.15 14.70
CA SER A 22 -1.56 0.19 13.43
C SER A 22 -3.06 0.14 13.64
N LYS A 23 -3.80 0.93 12.86
CA LYS A 23 -5.27 0.86 12.79
C LYS A 23 -5.69 0.13 11.52
N SER A 24 -6.65 -0.77 11.63
CA SER A 24 -7.30 -1.37 10.46
C SER A 24 -8.27 -0.38 9.82
N ILE A 25 -8.38 -0.46 8.49
CA ILE A 25 -9.41 0.22 7.71
C ILE A 25 -9.96 -0.79 6.70
N PRO A 26 -11.24 -1.16 6.75
CA PRO A 26 -12.23 -0.80 7.76
C PRO A 26 -11.87 -1.30 9.18
N ALA A 27 -12.59 -0.82 10.20
CA ALA A 27 -12.31 -1.17 11.60
C ALA A 27 -12.60 -2.65 11.86
N GLU A 28 -13.61 -3.21 11.21
CA GLU A 28 -13.95 -4.63 11.29
C GLU A 28 -13.85 -5.28 9.89
N PRO A 29 -12.64 -5.65 9.44
CA PRO A 29 -12.42 -6.10 8.06
C PRO A 29 -13.21 -7.34 7.67
N ALA A 30 -13.40 -8.29 8.57
CA ALA A 30 -14.17 -9.50 8.28
C ALA A 30 -15.65 -9.19 8.00
N GLN A 31 -16.27 -8.39 8.87
CA GLN A 31 -17.71 -8.08 8.79
C GLN A 31 -18.00 -7.07 7.68
N GLU A 32 -17.26 -5.96 7.63
CA GLU A 32 -17.53 -4.86 6.69
C GLU A 32 -17.20 -5.21 5.23
N LEU A 33 -16.25 -6.14 5.00
CA LEU A 33 -15.91 -6.59 3.65
C LEU A 33 -16.52 -7.95 3.29
N GLY A 34 -17.28 -8.56 4.21
CA GLY A 34 -17.88 -9.88 4.01
C GLY A 34 -16.85 -11.00 3.79
N LEU A 35 -15.71 -10.94 4.49
CA LEU A 35 -14.69 -11.99 4.40
C LEU A 35 -15.16 -13.23 5.13
N ASP A 36 -15.21 -14.36 4.42
CA ASP A 36 -15.61 -15.64 4.99
C ASP A 36 -14.38 -16.38 5.51
N THR A 37 -14.16 -16.41 6.83
CA THR A 37 -12.98 -17.07 7.42
C THR A 37 -13.00 -18.59 7.29
N SER A 38 -14.15 -19.19 6.93
CA SER A 38 -14.23 -20.63 6.64
C SER A 38 -13.60 -20.99 5.29
N ARG A 39 -13.48 -20.00 4.38
CA ARG A 39 -12.83 -20.17 3.07
C ARG A 39 -11.36 -19.77 3.13
N PRO A 40 -10.50 -20.36 2.29
CA PRO A 40 -9.10 -19.98 2.21
C PRO A 40 -8.95 -18.51 1.81
N ILE A 41 -8.18 -17.74 2.60
CA ILE A 41 -7.85 -16.34 2.33
C ILE A 41 -6.39 -16.24 1.89
N MET A 42 -6.12 -15.55 0.79
CA MET A 42 -4.79 -15.16 0.33
C MET A 42 -4.65 -13.63 0.34
N TYR A 43 -3.67 -13.10 1.07
CA TYR A 43 -3.40 -11.68 1.16
C TYR A 43 -2.46 -11.18 0.05
N VAL A 44 -2.84 -10.10 -0.63
CA VAL A 44 -2.04 -9.51 -1.69
C VAL A 44 -1.48 -8.19 -1.20
N LEU A 45 -0.16 -8.02 -1.22
CA LEU A 45 0.53 -6.80 -0.80
C LEU A 45 1.22 -6.11 -1.98
N PRO A 46 1.30 -4.77 -1.98
CA PRO A 46 1.89 -4.03 -3.09
C PRO A 46 3.41 -4.21 -3.21
N TYR A 47 4.15 -4.23 -2.09
CA TYR A 47 5.62 -4.22 -2.09
C TYR A 47 6.18 -5.27 -1.13
N ASN A 48 7.30 -5.90 -1.51
CA ASN A 48 8.05 -6.82 -0.66
C ASN A 48 8.69 -6.11 0.55
N SER A 49 7.92 -5.98 1.62
CA SER A 49 8.35 -5.39 2.89
C SER A 49 7.98 -6.35 4.03
N LYS A 50 9.00 -6.87 4.72
CA LYS A 50 8.79 -7.72 5.91
C LYS A 50 8.10 -6.96 7.04
N ALA A 51 8.36 -5.66 7.16
CA ALA A 51 7.69 -4.82 8.14
C ALA A 51 6.18 -4.70 7.84
N ASP A 52 5.81 -4.58 6.57
CA ASP A 52 4.40 -4.51 6.15
C ASP A 52 3.71 -5.84 6.43
N LEU A 53 4.39 -6.96 6.16
CA LEU A 53 3.88 -8.30 6.43
C LEU A 53 3.68 -8.55 7.93
N LEU A 54 4.61 -8.10 8.78
CA LEU A 54 4.46 -8.19 10.24
C LEU A 54 3.36 -7.26 10.76
N THR A 55 3.22 -6.07 10.18
CA THR A 55 2.13 -5.14 10.53
C THR A 55 0.78 -5.74 10.13
N LEU A 56 0.69 -6.34 8.94
CA LEU A 56 -0.49 -7.08 8.49
C LEU A 56 -0.81 -8.22 9.45
N ARG A 57 0.18 -9.05 9.81
CA ARG A 57 0.00 -10.16 10.74
C ARG A 57 -0.62 -9.70 12.06
N ALA A 58 -0.09 -8.62 12.64
CA ALA A 58 -0.63 -8.08 13.89
C ALA A 58 -2.12 -7.69 13.76
N GLN A 59 -2.52 -7.11 12.63
CA GLN A 59 -3.91 -6.77 12.38
C GLN A 59 -4.78 -7.99 12.06
N CYS A 60 -4.27 -8.98 11.32
CA CYS A 60 -5.01 -10.22 11.08
C CYS A 60 -5.34 -10.92 12.41
N LEU A 61 -4.35 -11.08 13.29
CA LEU A 61 -4.53 -11.69 14.61
C LEU A 61 -5.46 -10.87 15.52
N ALA A 62 -5.45 -9.54 15.41
CA ALA A 62 -6.34 -8.68 16.18
C ALA A 62 -7.81 -8.73 15.72
N HIS A 63 -8.07 -9.22 14.50
CA HIS A 63 -9.40 -9.31 13.89
C HIS A 63 -9.83 -10.75 13.61
N ASP A 64 -9.20 -11.74 14.26
CA ASP A 64 -9.47 -13.17 14.08
C ASP A 64 -9.38 -13.65 12.62
N LEU A 65 -8.58 -12.95 11.81
CA LEU A 65 -8.28 -13.35 10.44
C LEU A 65 -7.07 -14.32 10.43
N PRO A 66 -7.00 -15.24 9.45
CA PRO A 66 -5.91 -16.20 9.34
C PRO A 66 -4.53 -15.52 9.29
N ASP A 67 -3.55 -16.08 10.00
CA ASP A 67 -2.19 -15.55 10.05
C ASP A 67 -1.56 -15.59 8.65
N PRO A 68 -1.11 -14.45 8.07
CA PRO A 68 -0.48 -14.44 6.76
C PRO A 68 0.83 -15.23 6.70
N LEU A 69 1.52 -15.46 7.83
CA LEU A 69 2.77 -16.22 7.87
C LEU A 69 2.56 -17.73 7.99
N GLU A 70 1.33 -18.17 8.28
CA GLU A 70 1.00 -19.58 8.28
C GLU A 70 0.74 -20.04 6.84
N PRO A 71 1.39 -21.13 6.37
CA PRO A 71 1.11 -21.67 5.06
C PRO A 71 -0.34 -22.11 4.97
N LEU A 72 -0.90 -22.01 3.77
CA LEU A 72 -2.23 -22.45 3.44
C LEU A 72 -2.13 -23.82 2.78
N GLU A 73 -2.70 -24.83 3.43
CA GLU A 73 -2.79 -26.19 2.90
C GLU A 73 -4.13 -26.37 2.16
N ILE A 74 -4.06 -26.78 0.90
CA ILE A 74 -5.22 -27.09 0.05
C ILE A 74 -4.90 -28.39 -0.67
N ASP A 75 -5.62 -29.46 -0.37
CA ASP A 75 -5.46 -30.80 -0.97
C ASP A 75 -4.01 -31.31 -1.00
N GLY A 76 -3.30 -31.14 0.11
CA GLY A 76 -1.90 -31.54 0.26
C GLY A 76 -0.89 -30.58 -0.39
N ALA A 77 -1.34 -29.55 -1.11
CA ALA A 77 -0.48 -28.47 -1.58
C ALA A 77 -0.31 -27.40 -0.49
N LEU A 78 0.93 -27.12 -0.10
CA LEU A 78 1.27 -26.05 0.84
C LEU A 78 1.70 -24.80 0.09
N LEU A 79 0.85 -23.77 0.12
CA LEU A 79 1.09 -22.48 -0.54
C LEU A 79 1.23 -21.33 0.46
N PRO A 80 2.05 -20.30 0.17
CA PRO A 80 2.07 -19.09 0.98
C PRO A 80 0.71 -18.38 0.99
N ARG A 81 0.25 -17.96 2.18
CA ARG A 81 -0.98 -17.18 2.34
C ARG A 81 -0.85 -15.72 1.91
N TYR A 82 0.34 -15.29 1.50
CA TYR A 82 0.56 -13.93 1.01
C TYR A 82 1.35 -13.91 -0.31
N VAL A 83 1.13 -12.86 -1.09
CA VAL A 83 1.88 -12.58 -2.31
C VAL A 83 2.20 -11.10 -2.43
N PHE A 84 3.43 -10.77 -2.84
CA PHE A 84 3.83 -9.41 -3.15
C PHE A 84 3.72 -9.14 -4.65
N ILE A 85 2.98 -8.12 -5.06
CA ILE A 85 2.84 -7.79 -6.50
C ILE A 85 4.10 -7.15 -7.08
N HIS A 86 4.88 -6.46 -6.25
CA HIS A 86 6.08 -5.76 -6.67
C HIS A 86 7.29 -6.12 -5.79
N GLY A 87 8.45 -6.26 -6.43
CA GLY A 87 9.73 -6.52 -5.76
C GLY A 87 10.30 -5.34 -4.97
N GLY A 88 9.58 -4.22 -4.89
CA GLY A 88 10.06 -2.97 -4.32
C GLY A 88 10.66 -2.03 -5.37
N PRO A 89 11.03 -0.80 -4.98
CA PRO A 89 11.59 0.19 -5.89
C PRO A 89 12.98 -0.26 -6.36
N ARG A 90 13.10 -0.59 -7.65
CA ARG A 90 14.42 -0.71 -8.30
C ARG A 90 14.84 0.66 -8.80
N VAL A 91 16.15 0.92 -8.78
CA VAL A 91 16.79 2.16 -9.29
C VAL A 91 16.46 2.41 -10.77
N PHE A 92 16.07 1.36 -11.51
CA PHE A 92 15.62 1.43 -12.90
C PHE A 92 14.11 1.13 -13.00
N THR A 93 13.37 2.04 -13.62
CA THR A 93 11.89 2.10 -13.70
C THR A 93 11.28 1.22 -14.80
N TYR A 94 11.86 0.06 -15.10
CA TYR A 94 11.24 -0.89 -16.03
C TYR A 94 10.44 -1.96 -15.27
N TYR A 95 9.21 -2.17 -15.72
CA TYR A 95 8.31 -3.19 -15.21
C TYR A 95 8.84 -4.58 -15.51
N THR A 96 9.17 -5.34 -14.48
CA THR A 96 9.32 -6.79 -14.58
C THR A 96 8.34 -7.39 -13.57
N PRO A 97 7.28 -8.11 -14.01
CA PRO A 97 6.48 -8.89 -13.09
C PRO A 97 7.44 -9.82 -12.33
N LYS A 98 7.31 -9.90 -11.00
CA LYS A 98 8.06 -10.90 -10.26
C LYS A 98 7.52 -12.24 -10.70
N GLU A 99 8.35 -13.07 -11.34
CA GLU A 99 7.91 -14.37 -11.82
C GLU A 99 7.30 -15.19 -10.69
N GLU A 100 7.84 -15.08 -9.48
CA GLU A 100 7.31 -15.74 -8.28
C GLU A 100 5.84 -15.39 -8.00
N SER A 101 5.43 -14.13 -8.17
CA SER A 101 4.05 -13.73 -7.87
C SER A 101 3.08 -14.25 -8.93
N VAL A 102 3.51 -14.25 -10.19
CA VAL A 102 2.72 -14.82 -11.29
C VAL A 102 2.63 -16.34 -11.15
N LYS A 103 3.73 -17.00 -10.77
CA LYS A 103 3.78 -18.43 -10.46
C LYS A 103 2.81 -18.75 -9.32
N LEU A 104 2.87 -18.03 -8.21
CA LEU A 104 1.97 -18.28 -7.07
C LEU A 104 0.49 -18.07 -7.45
N PHE A 105 0.16 -17.03 -8.23
CA PHE A 105 -1.20 -16.87 -8.74
C PHE A 105 -1.63 -18.02 -9.65
N HIS A 106 -0.73 -18.51 -10.48
CA HIS A 106 -0.98 -19.67 -11.33
C HIS A 106 -1.21 -20.93 -10.49
N ASP A 107 -0.38 -21.19 -9.48
CA ASP A 107 -0.51 -22.35 -8.59
C ASP A 107 -1.87 -22.33 -7.86
N TYR A 108 -2.30 -21.16 -7.38
CA TYR A 108 -3.64 -21.02 -6.81
C TYR A 108 -4.75 -21.22 -7.85
N LEU A 109 -4.63 -20.68 -9.06
CA LEU A 109 -5.62 -20.87 -10.13
C LEU A 109 -5.72 -22.33 -10.55
N ASP A 110 -4.60 -23.03 -10.67
CA ASP A 110 -4.55 -24.46 -11.01
C ASP A 110 -5.28 -25.32 -9.98
N LEU A 111 -5.19 -25.00 -8.68
CA LEU A 111 -5.95 -25.70 -7.65
C LEU A 111 -7.47 -25.60 -7.83
N HIS A 112 -7.97 -24.56 -8.51
CA HIS A 112 -9.41 -24.45 -8.80
C HIS A 112 -9.84 -25.37 -9.96
N ARG A 113 -8.90 -25.88 -10.78
CA ARG A 113 -9.20 -26.88 -11.83
C ARG A 113 -9.60 -28.22 -11.22
N SER A 114 -8.83 -28.68 -10.22
CA SER A 114 -9.05 -29.97 -9.56
C SER A 114 -10.16 -29.92 -8.50
N ASN A 115 -10.51 -28.73 -8.00
CA ASN A 115 -11.40 -28.57 -6.86
C ASN A 115 -12.60 -27.68 -7.16
N PRO A 116 -13.73 -28.27 -7.62
CA PRO A 116 -14.95 -27.54 -7.94
C PRO A 116 -15.56 -26.73 -6.79
N ALA A 117 -15.34 -27.13 -5.53
CA ALA A 117 -15.86 -26.46 -4.35
C ALA A 117 -14.90 -25.39 -3.77
N LEU A 118 -13.66 -25.31 -4.27
CA LEU A 118 -12.66 -24.38 -3.76
C LEU A 118 -12.97 -22.96 -4.25
N ASP A 119 -13.01 -22.02 -3.31
CA ASP A 119 -13.08 -20.59 -3.59
C ASP A 119 -12.09 -19.84 -2.69
N VAL A 120 -10.90 -19.60 -3.23
CA VAL A 120 -9.87 -18.81 -2.52
C VAL A 120 -10.21 -17.33 -2.63
N GLN A 121 -10.32 -16.67 -1.47
CA GLN A 121 -10.54 -15.24 -1.36
C GLN A 121 -9.21 -14.49 -1.44
N MET A 122 -8.99 -13.80 -2.58
CA MET A 122 -7.85 -12.91 -2.74
C MET A 122 -8.16 -11.54 -2.11
N VAL A 123 -7.50 -11.18 -1.01
CA VAL A 123 -7.73 -9.94 -0.26
C VAL A 123 -6.57 -8.95 -0.50
N PRO A 124 -6.78 -7.83 -1.23
CA PRO A 124 -5.76 -6.80 -1.39
C PRO A 124 -5.59 -5.99 -0.10
N VAL A 125 -4.37 -5.94 0.42
CA VAL A 125 -4.03 -5.22 1.65
C VAL A 125 -2.89 -4.24 1.44
N SER A 126 -3.08 -3.01 1.89
CA SER A 126 -2.06 -1.96 1.84
C SER A 126 -1.69 -1.47 3.23
N VAL A 127 -0.40 -1.48 3.55
CA VAL A 127 0.12 -0.89 4.78
C VAL A 127 0.67 0.50 4.49
N MET A 128 0.13 1.51 5.17
CA MET A 128 0.48 2.91 4.97
C MET A 128 0.99 3.50 6.27
N PHE A 129 2.02 4.35 6.17
CA PHE A 129 2.67 4.95 7.33
C PHE A 129 2.58 6.48 7.23
N GLY A 130 1.93 7.11 8.20
CA GLY A 130 1.87 8.55 8.35
C GLY A 130 0.79 9.26 7.53
N ARG A 131 0.35 10.39 8.09
CA ARG A 131 -0.31 11.49 7.39
C ARG A 131 0.53 12.73 7.68
N ALA A 132 1.11 13.36 6.67
CA ALA A 132 1.71 14.70 6.81
C ALA A 132 1.18 15.64 5.71
N PRO A 133 -0.14 15.91 5.66
CA PRO A 133 -0.68 16.92 4.77
C PRO A 133 -0.33 18.30 5.35
N GLY A 134 0.73 18.94 4.85
CA GLY A 134 1.07 20.31 5.24
C GLY A 134 2.55 20.65 5.43
N ARG A 135 3.49 19.70 5.23
CA ARG A 135 4.93 19.97 5.35
C ARG A 135 5.62 19.97 3.99
N GLU A 136 6.14 21.13 3.60
CA GLU A 136 6.94 21.33 2.39
C GLU A 136 8.36 20.77 2.53
N LYS A 137 9.03 20.55 1.40
CA LYS A 137 10.42 20.07 1.31
C LYS A 137 11.33 20.98 2.16
N GLY A 138 11.80 20.47 3.30
CA GLY A 138 12.76 21.18 4.15
C GLY A 138 12.82 20.73 5.60
N GLU A 139 11.74 20.14 6.14
CA GLU A 139 11.80 19.46 7.43
C GLU A 139 12.12 17.97 7.23
N ASP A 140 13.14 17.48 7.92
CA ASP A 140 13.70 16.12 7.88
C ASP A 140 12.69 15.05 8.32
N ASN A 141 11.64 14.83 7.54
CA ASN A 141 10.84 13.62 7.61
C ASN A 141 10.60 13.08 6.20
N PRO A 142 10.82 11.77 5.98
CA PRO A 142 10.65 11.22 4.66
C PRO A 142 9.16 11.34 4.29
N PRO A 143 8.81 12.00 3.16
CA PRO A 143 7.48 11.82 2.59
C PRO A 143 7.25 10.32 2.34
N LEU A 144 6.02 9.92 2.00
CA LEU A 144 5.64 8.58 1.50
C LEU A 144 6.37 8.21 0.18
N ARG A 145 7.71 8.29 0.22
CA ARG A 145 8.70 7.89 -0.74
C ARG A 145 8.75 6.38 -0.71
N MET A 146 9.19 5.84 -1.84
CA MET A 146 9.65 4.47 -1.97
C MET A 146 10.87 4.28 -1.06
N LEU A 147 10.63 3.99 0.22
CA LEU A 147 11.67 3.76 1.23
C LEU A 147 12.17 2.32 1.11
N ASN A 148 13.49 2.15 1.10
CA ASN A 148 14.11 0.83 1.22
C ASN A 148 13.75 0.21 2.58
N GLY A 149 13.79 -1.13 2.72
CA GLY A 149 13.36 -1.83 3.94
C GLY A 149 13.94 -1.28 5.25
N VAL A 150 15.19 -0.80 5.23
CA VAL A 150 15.86 -0.15 6.39
C VAL A 150 15.35 1.28 6.62
N GLN A 151 15.20 2.08 5.56
CA GLN A 151 14.61 3.43 5.68
C GLN A 151 13.17 3.37 6.17
N LYS A 152 12.44 2.32 5.77
CA LYS A 152 11.09 2.04 6.25
C LYS A 152 11.10 1.64 7.73
N PHE A 153 12.06 0.86 8.19
CA PHE A 153 12.23 0.55 9.62
C PHE A 153 12.42 1.84 10.46
N PHE A 154 13.27 2.77 10.03
CA PHE A 154 13.44 4.06 10.74
C PHE A 154 12.21 4.96 10.64
N ALA A 155 11.56 5.03 9.48
CA ALA A 155 10.29 5.74 9.33
C ALA A 155 9.21 5.11 10.22
N ILE A 156 9.18 3.80 10.36
CA ILE A 156 8.27 3.11 11.28
C ILE A 156 8.62 3.44 12.74
N SER A 157 9.90 3.54 13.10
CA SER A 157 10.27 3.92 14.47
C SER A 157 9.92 5.38 14.80
N TRP A 158 9.91 6.29 13.82
CA TRP A 158 9.62 7.72 14.05
C TRP A 158 8.16 8.12 13.77
N LEU A 159 7.53 7.56 12.74
CA LEU A 159 6.14 7.82 12.31
C LEU A 159 5.15 6.69 12.68
N GLY A 160 5.61 5.58 13.28
CA GLY A 160 4.82 4.34 13.46
C GLY A 160 3.59 4.43 14.35
N ARG A 161 3.43 5.55 15.08
CA ARG A 161 2.21 5.82 15.85
C ARG A 161 0.98 6.06 14.97
N ASP A 162 1.16 6.51 13.73
CA ASP A 162 0.07 6.74 12.77
C ASP A 162 0.22 5.84 11.52
N SER A 163 0.33 4.53 11.74
CA SER A 163 0.22 3.55 10.65
C SER A 163 -1.21 3.03 10.52
N PHE A 164 -1.61 2.68 9.30
CA PHE A 164 -2.88 2.01 9.07
C PHE A 164 -2.76 0.92 8.01
N VAL A 165 -3.48 -0.18 8.25
CA VAL A 165 -3.61 -1.33 7.35
C VAL A 165 -4.97 -1.27 6.69
N ARG A 166 -4.99 -1.00 5.39
CA ARG A 166 -6.21 -0.96 4.61
C ARG A 166 -6.48 -2.31 3.96
N PHE A 167 -7.52 -2.99 4.43
CA PHE A 167 -8.12 -4.14 3.75
C PHE A 167 -9.05 -3.64 2.64
N SER A 168 -9.05 -4.35 1.51
CA SER A 168 -9.92 -4.06 0.37
C SER A 168 -10.88 -5.21 0.14
N PRO A 169 -12.01 -5.00 -0.55
CA PRO A 169 -12.92 -6.08 -0.92
C PRO A 169 -12.18 -7.26 -1.56
N SER A 170 -12.55 -8.47 -1.16
CA SER A 170 -11.97 -9.70 -1.68
C SER A 170 -12.40 -9.95 -3.12
N VAL A 171 -11.53 -10.63 -3.87
CA VAL A 171 -11.83 -11.15 -5.20
C VAL A 171 -11.81 -12.67 -5.12
N SER A 172 -12.90 -13.31 -5.52
CA SER A 172 -12.99 -14.77 -5.64
C SER A 172 -12.08 -15.26 -6.77
N LEU A 173 -11.08 -16.10 -6.46
CA LEU A 173 -10.27 -16.73 -7.48
C LEU A 173 -11.05 -17.78 -8.27
N ARG A 174 -12.07 -18.40 -7.66
CA ARG A 174 -12.99 -19.29 -8.37
C ARG A 174 -13.68 -18.58 -9.52
N ARG A 175 -14.29 -17.43 -9.24
CA ARG A 175 -14.95 -16.62 -10.27
C ARG A 175 -14.00 -16.24 -11.39
N MET A 176 -12.75 -15.91 -11.07
CA MET A 176 -11.74 -15.59 -12.08
C MET A 176 -11.35 -16.82 -12.91
N ALA A 177 -11.26 -17.99 -12.28
CA ALA A 177 -11.00 -19.26 -12.94
C ALA A 177 -12.14 -19.64 -13.91
N ASP A 178 -13.38 -19.45 -13.49
CA ASP A 178 -14.58 -19.79 -14.29
C ASP A 178 -14.78 -18.80 -15.45
N GLU A 179 -14.59 -17.49 -15.24
CA GLU A 179 -14.83 -16.45 -16.25
C GLU A 179 -13.70 -16.34 -17.29
N HIS A 180 -12.45 -16.61 -16.89
CA HIS A 180 -11.29 -16.34 -17.72
C HIS A 180 -10.45 -17.57 -18.00
N GLY A 181 -10.59 -18.64 -17.22
CA GLY A 181 -9.70 -19.79 -17.21
C GLY A 181 -8.60 -19.66 -16.15
N THR A 182 -7.58 -20.50 -16.26
CA THR A 182 -6.56 -20.71 -15.21
C THR A 182 -5.14 -20.60 -15.75
N ASP A 183 -5.00 -20.20 -17.02
CA ASP A 183 -3.72 -20.09 -17.70
C ASP A 183 -2.80 -19.00 -17.14
N LYS A 184 -1.51 -19.13 -17.42
CA LYS A 184 -0.46 -18.15 -17.05
C LYS A 184 -0.79 -16.71 -17.48
N ILE A 185 -1.51 -16.53 -18.59
CA ILE A 185 -1.97 -15.22 -19.08
C ILE A 185 -2.88 -14.55 -18.04
N ILE A 186 -3.71 -15.31 -17.35
CA ILE A 186 -4.70 -14.81 -16.39
C ILE A 186 -4.01 -14.49 -15.07
N ALA A 187 -3.07 -15.33 -14.63
CA ALA A 187 -2.20 -15.01 -13.50
C ALA A 187 -1.47 -13.66 -13.71
N GLN A 188 -0.97 -13.40 -14.93
CA GLN A 188 -0.37 -12.11 -15.28
C GLN A 188 -1.38 -10.96 -15.27
N LYS A 189 -2.61 -11.17 -15.76
CA LYS A 189 -3.70 -10.19 -15.69
C LYS A 189 -4.06 -9.87 -14.24
N LEU A 190 -4.21 -10.87 -13.36
CA LEU A 190 -4.47 -10.68 -11.93
C LEU A 190 -3.36 -9.84 -11.27
N ALA A 191 -2.10 -10.17 -11.52
CA ALA A 191 -0.98 -9.39 -11.01
C ALA A 191 -1.00 -7.93 -11.52
N ARG A 192 -1.41 -7.71 -12.77
CA ARG A 192 -1.57 -6.36 -13.36
C ARG A 192 -2.74 -5.59 -12.73
N VAL A 193 -3.89 -6.23 -12.55
CA VAL A 193 -5.08 -5.62 -11.94
C VAL A 193 -4.80 -5.25 -10.49
N ALA A 194 -4.21 -6.15 -9.71
CA ALA A 194 -3.81 -5.88 -8.33
C ALA A 194 -2.86 -4.68 -8.24
N ARG A 195 -1.91 -4.54 -9.17
CA ARG A 195 -1.04 -3.36 -9.25
C ARG A 195 -1.82 -2.08 -9.51
N MET A 196 -2.74 -2.09 -10.47
CA MET A 196 -3.56 -0.91 -10.78
C MET A 196 -4.45 -0.52 -9.60
N HIS A 197 -4.95 -1.50 -8.84
CA HIS A 197 -5.67 -1.28 -7.58
C HIS A 197 -4.80 -0.54 -6.57
N PHE A 198 -3.59 -1.04 -6.28
CA PHE A 198 -2.68 -0.39 -5.34
C PHE A 198 -2.18 0.99 -5.82
N ALA A 199 -1.96 1.16 -7.13
CA ALA A 199 -1.59 2.45 -7.70
C ALA A 199 -2.69 3.49 -7.49
N ARG A 200 -3.96 3.11 -7.74
CA ARG A 200 -5.13 3.96 -7.49
C ARG A 200 -5.32 4.27 -6.02
N GLN A 201 -5.20 3.27 -5.14
CA GLN A 201 -5.28 3.47 -3.68
C GLN A 201 -4.21 4.44 -3.18
N ARG A 202 -2.97 4.30 -3.65
CA ARG A 202 -1.89 5.22 -3.29
C ARG A 202 -2.15 6.63 -3.79
N LEU A 203 -2.59 6.80 -5.03
CA LEU A 203 -2.95 8.12 -5.58
C LEU A 203 -4.07 8.77 -4.76
N ALA A 204 -5.10 8.03 -4.38
CA ALA A 204 -6.21 8.54 -3.57
C ALA A 204 -5.76 8.96 -2.16
N ALA A 205 -4.83 8.22 -1.55
CA ALA A 205 -4.35 8.52 -0.20
C ALA A 205 -3.28 9.61 -0.13
N VAL A 206 -2.41 9.71 -1.14
CA VAL A 206 -1.32 10.69 -1.20
C VAL A 206 -1.77 12.01 -1.85
N GLY A 207 -2.75 11.94 -2.75
CA GLY A 207 -3.12 13.06 -3.61
C GLY A 207 -2.14 13.27 -4.77
N PRO A 208 -2.49 14.14 -5.74
CA PRO A 208 -1.57 14.54 -6.80
C PRO A 208 -0.36 15.26 -6.20
N ARG A 209 0.77 15.28 -6.93
CA ARG A 209 1.93 16.07 -6.50
C ARG A 209 1.53 17.54 -6.41
N LEU A 210 1.61 18.11 -5.21
CA LEU A 210 1.48 19.55 -5.02
C LEU A 210 2.66 20.23 -5.76
N PRO A 211 2.40 21.28 -6.57
CA PRO A 211 3.48 22.11 -7.09
C PRO A 211 4.25 22.71 -5.92
N ALA A 212 5.52 23.10 -6.13
CA ALA A 212 6.25 23.81 -5.09
C ALA A 212 5.44 25.05 -4.68
N ARG A 213 5.40 25.39 -3.40
CA ARG A 213 4.68 26.57 -2.90
C ARG A 213 5.01 27.81 -3.69
N GLN A 214 6.28 27.96 -4.05
CA GLN A 214 6.76 29.07 -4.85
C GLN A 214 6.13 29.10 -6.25
N ASP A 215 5.93 27.95 -6.89
CA ASP A 215 5.28 27.87 -8.19
C ASP A 215 3.79 28.19 -8.08
N LEU A 216 3.12 27.73 -7.01
CA LEU A 216 1.74 28.09 -6.71
C LEU A 216 1.61 29.59 -6.43
N PHE A 217 2.50 30.14 -5.61
CA PHE A 217 2.52 31.54 -5.23
C PHE A 217 2.79 32.44 -6.44
N ASN A 218 3.77 32.09 -7.28
CA ASN A 218 4.05 32.80 -8.53
C ASN A 218 2.86 32.73 -9.49
N LYS A 219 2.18 31.58 -9.61
CA LYS A 219 0.96 31.46 -10.43
C LYS A 219 -0.21 32.29 -9.89
N LEU A 220 -0.35 32.36 -8.56
CA LEU A 220 -1.39 33.18 -7.91
C LEU A 220 -1.11 34.67 -8.11
N LEU A 221 0.12 35.12 -7.87
CA LEU A 221 0.55 36.50 -8.12
C LEU A 221 0.40 36.90 -9.60
N ALA A 222 0.67 35.98 -10.52
CA ALA A 222 0.48 36.20 -11.96
C ALA A 222 -0.99 36.13 -12.41
N SER A 223 -1.93 35.79 -11.52
CA SER A 223 -3.35 35.77 -11.86
C SER A 223 -3.89 37.20 -12.03
N LYS A 224 -4.76 37.41 -13.02
CA LYS A 224 -5.30 38.75 -13.35
C LYS A 224 -6.02 39.42 -12.18
N ALA A 225 -6.64 38.63 -11.30
CA ALA A 225 -7.35 39.15 -10.13
C ALA A 225 -6.38 39.70 -9.07
N ILE A 226 -5.30 38.96 -8.78
CA ILE A 226 -4.31 39.36 -7.78
C ILE A 226 -3.40 40.46 -8.32
N ALA A 227 -2.99 40.39 -9.59
CA ALA A 227 -2.22 41.45 -10.23
C ALA A 227 -2.95 42.81 -10.18
N ARG A 228 -4.27 42.83 -10.45
CA ARG A 228 -5.09 44.04 -10.30
C ARG A 228 -5.18 44.52 -8.85
N ALA A 229 -5.36 43.61 -7.90
CA ALA A 229 -5.39 43.97 -6.48
C ALA A 229 -4.06 44.60 -6.02
N VAL A 230 -2.92 44.05 -6.48
CA VAL A 230 -1.59 44.61 -6.20
C VAL A 230 -1.41 46.00 -6.84
N GLU A 231 -1.88 46.20 -8.08
CA GLU A 231 -1.87 47.51 -8.73
C GLU A 231 -2.75 48.55 -8.01
N ASP A 232 -3.96 48.15 -7.60
CA ASP A 232 -4.90 49.01 -6.88
C ASP A 232 -4.36 49.39 -5.49
N GLU A 233 -3.70 48.45 -4.80
CA GLU A 233 -3.06 48.69 -3.52
C GLU A 233 -1.82 49.59 -3.64
N ALA A 234 -1.01 49.39 -4.68
CA ALA A 234 0.12 50.27 -4.99
C ALA A 234 -0.33 51.72 -5.25
N ARG A 235 -1.41 51.90 -6.02
CA ARG A 235 -2.01 53.22 -6.31
C ARG A 235 -2.61 53.86 -5.06
N SER A 236 -3.40 53.11 -4.29
CA SER A 236 -4.10 53.61 -3.10
C SER A 236 -3.12 54.04 -2.00
N LYS A 237 -2.10 53.22 -1.73
CA LYS A 237 -1.11 53.48 -0.68
C LYS A 237 0.12 54.28 -1.16
N LYS A 238 0.20 54.61 -2.45
CA LYS A 238 1.36 55.28 -3.09
C LYS A 238 2.69 54.58 -2.77
N ILE A 239 2.69 53.26 -2.78
CA ILE A 239 3.87 52.43 -2.56
C ILE A 239 4.36 51.85 -3.88
N SER A 240 5.64 51.48 -3.94
CA SER A 240 6.19 50.79 -5.12
C SER A 240 5.49 49.45 -5.34
N HIS A 241 5.42 49.01 -6.60
CA HIS A 241 4.81 47.73 -6.97
C HIS A 241 5.43 46.55 -6.22
N GLU A 242 6.76 46.55 -6.06
CA GLU A 242 7.48 45.53 -5.28
C GLU A 242 7.04 45.49 -3.82
N LYS A 243 6.77 46.64 -3.21
CA LYS A 243 6.31 46.74 -1.82
C LYS A 243 4.82 46.36 -1.69
N ALA A 244 4.02 46.60 -2.71
CA ALA A 244 2.64 46.14 -2.77
C ALA A 244 2.54 44.62 -2.95
N GLN A 245 3.49 44.00 -3.68
CA GLN A 245 3.54 42.56 -3.88
C GLN A 245 3.99 41.77 -2.62
N GLN A 246 4.61 42.45 -1.65
CA GLN A 246 5.08 41.87 -0.39
C GLN A 246 4.12 42.06 0.80
N ASN A 247 3.11 42.94 0.66
CA ASN A 247 2.07 43.18 1.66
C ASN A 247 0.92 42.18 1.53
#